data_AF-A0A965MTI5-F1
#
_entry.id   AF-A0A965MTI5-F1
#
_cell.length_a   1.000
_cell.length_b   1.000
_cell.length_c   1.000
_cell.angle_alpha   90.00
_cell.angle_beta   90.00
_cell.angle_gamma   90.00
#
_symmetry.space_group_name_H-M   'P 1'
#
loop_
_entity.id
_entity.type
_entity.pdbx_description
1 polymer ?
#
loop_
_entity_poly.entity_id
_entity_poly.type
_entity_poly.pdbx_seq_one_letter_code
_entity_poly.pdbx_strand_id
1 'polypeptide(L)' 'MATKSKVNAAGNYTKPGLRKRIVAQVKAAATQGTGAGQWSARKAQLVAKKYKAAGGGYRD' A
#
# COMPACT_ATOMS: atom_id res chain seq x y z
N MET A 1 3.45 9.72 -21.74
CA MET A 1 3.63 10.34 -20.41
C MET A 1 3.21 9.32 -19.34
N ALA A 2 4.14 8.79 -18.55
CA ALA A 2 3.82 7.79 -17.51
C ALA A 2 2.98 8.44 -16.39
N THR A 3 1.81 7.89 -16.11
CA THR A 3 0.92 8.41 -15.07
C THR A 3 1.59 8.27 -13.70
N LYS A 4 1.90 9.41 -13.06
CA LYS A 4 2.56 9.44 -11.76
C LYS A 4 1.64 8.77 -10.74
N SER A 5 2.03 7.59 -10.24
CA SER A 5 1.22 6.80 -9.31
C SER A 5 0.78 7.65 -8.11
N LYS A 6 -0.54 7.90 -8.00
CA LYS A 6 -1.19 8.69 -6.92
C LYS A 6 -1.16 8.01 -5.55
N VAL A 7 -0.49 6.86 -5.41
CA VAL A 7 -0.39 6.14 -4.14
C VAL A 7 0.12 7.04 -3.01
N ASN A 8 0.95 8.04 -3.30
CA ASN A 8 1.50 8.98 -2.31
C ASN A 8 0.94 10.41 -2.44
N ALA A 9 -0.21 10.60 -3.10
CA ALA A 9 -0.74 11.94 -3.38
C ALA A 9 -1.06 12.76 -2.12
N ALA A 10 -1.25 12.11 -0.96
CA ALA A 10 -1.55 12.80 0.29
C ALA A 10 -0.31 13.44 0.96
N GLY A 11 0.94 13.07 0.62
CA GLY A 11 2.12 13.57 1.38
C GLY A 11 2.22 13.04 2.83
N ASN A 12 1.14 12.51 3.40
CA ASN A 12 1.03 12.03 4.78
C ASN A 12 1.74 10.71 5.08
N TYR A 13 2.74 10.26 4.31
CA TYR A 13 3.45 9.01 4.60
C TYR A 13 4.88 9.30 5.01
N THR A 14 5.28 8.92 6.23
CA THR A 14 6.66 9.14 6.71
C THR A 14 7.68 8.33 5.93
N LYS A 15 7.26 7.18 5.38
CA LYS A 15 8.09 6.24 4.61
C LYS A 15 7.40 5.86 3.29
N PRO A 16 7.41 6.72 2.26
CA PRO A 16 6.69 6.47 1.01
C PRO A 16 7.24 5.26 0.22
N GLY A 17 8.55 4.99 0.31
CA GLY A 17 9.18 3.80 -0.30
C GLY A 17 8.71 2.49 0.32
N LEU A 18 8.60 2.45 1.65
CA LEU A 18 8.08 1.29 2.38
C LEU A 18 6.63 1.00 1.99
N ARG A 19 5.79 2.02 1.90
CA ARG A 19 4.39 1.83 1.50
C ARG A 19 4.27 1.28 0.08
N LYS A 20 5.06 1.80 -0.87
CA LYS A 20 5.09 1.27 -2.24
C LYS A 20 5.44 -0.23 -2.27
N ARG A 21 6.46 -0.65 -1.50
CA ARG A 21 6.85 -2.07 -1.40
C ARG A 21 5.71 -2.93 -0.84
N ILE A 22 5.09 -2.50 0.25
CA ILE A 22 3.98 -3.24 0.88
C ILE A 22 2.75 -3.31 -0.05
N VAL A 23 2.42 -2.22 -0.75
CA VAL A 23 1.33 -2.20 -1.75
C VAL A 23 1.60 -3.21 -2.87
N ALA A 24 2.82 -3.21 -3.42
CA ALA A 24 3.20 -4.15 -4.47
C ALA A 24 3.12 -5.62 -3.98
N GLN A 25 3.64 -5.90 -2.78
CA GLN A 25 3.59 -7.23 -2.16
C GLN A 25 2.14 -7.70 -1.92
N VAL A 26 1.29 -6.86 -1.32
CA VAL A 26 -0.11 -7.23 -1.03
C VAL A 26 -0.92 -7.37 -2.32
N LYS A 27 -0.65 -6.56 -3.34
CA LYS A 27 -1.28 -6.69 -4.65
C LYS A 27 -0.89 -8.01 -5.31
N ALA A 28 0.39 -8.37 -5.29
CA ALA A 28 0.90 -9.61 -5.88
C ALA A 28 0.41 -10.87 -5.14
N ALA A 29 0.08 -10.78 -3.86
CA ALA A 29 -0.46 -11.91 -3.11
C ALA A 29 -1.93 -12.22 -3.50
N ALA A 30 -2.24 -13.51 -3.69
CA ALA A 30 -3.62 -14.00 -3.77
C ALA A 30 -4.19 -14.14 -2.35
N THR A 31 -4.59 -13.00 -1.77
CA THR A 31 -5.02 -12.89 -0.37
C THR A 31 -6.25 -12.00 -0.24
N GLN A 32 -6.92 -12.04 0.91
CA GLN A 32 -8.02 -11.14 1.23
C GLN A 32 -9.19 -11.24 0.23
N GLY A 33 -9.44 -12.45 -0.27
CA GLY A 33 -10.58 -12.78 -1.15
C GLY A 33 -10.42 -12.36 -2.61
N THR A 34 -9.26 -11.87 -3.04
CA THR A 34 -8.98 -11.58 -4.45
C THR A 34 -7.68 -12.20 -4.92
N GLY A 35 -7.63 -12.56 -6.21
CA GLY A 35 -6.47 -13.18 -6.83
C GLY A 35 -5.22 -12.30 -6.81
N ALA A 36 -4.07 -12.91 -7.12
CA ALA A 36 -2.82 -12.19 -7.33
C ALA A 36 -3.00 -11.10 -8.42
N GLY A 37 -2.45 -9.92 -8.20
CA GLY A 37 -2.56 -8.78 -9.12
C GLY A 37 -3.83 -7.94 -8.95
N GLN A 38 -4.89 -8.47 -8.32
CA GLN A 38 -6.13 -7.74 -8.10
C GLN A 38 -6.09 -6.88 -6.84
N TRP A 39 -6.80 -5.74 -6.88
CA TRP A 39 -6.88 -4.79 -5.77
C TRP A 39 -8.27 -4.80 -5.14
N SER A 40 -8.33 -4.80 -3.81
CA SER A 40 -9.59 -4.79 -3.04
C SER A 40 -9.46 -3.91 -1.79
N ALA A 41 -10.60 -3.50 -1.23
CA ALA A 41 -10.64 -2.71 0.01
C ALA A 41 -9.96 -3.44 1.19
N ARG A 42 -10.14 -4.77 1.30
CA ARG A 42 -9.49 -5.59 2.33
C ARG A 42 -7.97 -5.63 2.18
N LYS A 43 -7.46 -5.67 0.94
CA LYS A 43 -6.03 -5.53 0.66
C LYS A 43 -5.50 -4.15 1.09
N ALA A 44 -6.25 -3.07 0.87
CA ALA A 44 -5.88 -1.74 1.33
C ALA A 44 -5.78 -1.66 2.87
N GLN A 45 -6.74 -2.27 3.59
CA GLN A 45 -6.69 -2.39 5.05
C GLN A 45 -5.46 -3.18 5.51
N LEU A 46 -5.14 -4.28 4.82
CA LEU A 46 -3.94 -5.07 5.12
C LEU A 46 -2.65 -4.26 4.90
N VAL A 47 -2.59 -3.46 3.83
CA VAL A 47 -1.47 -2.54 3.60
C VAL A 47 -1.31 -1.55 4.73
N ALA A 48 -2.40 -0.92 5.21
CA ALA A 48 -2.33 0.01 6.33
C ALA A 48 -1.80 -0.67 7.61
N LYS A 49 -2.31 -1.87 7.94
CA LYS A 49 -1.84 -2.66 9.08
C LYS A 49 -0.35 -3.00 8.96
N LYS A 50 0.08 -3.53 7.82
CA LYS A 50 1.49 -3.87 7.54
C LYS A 50 2.39 -2.64 7.55
N TYR A 51 1.91 -1.52 7.01
CA TYR A 51 2.65 -0.28 6.98
C TYR A 51 2.91 0.25 8.38
N LYS A 52 1.87 0.29 9.23
CA LYS A 52 2.01 0.66 10.64
C LYS A 52 2.94 -0.29 11.40
N ALA A 53 2.78 -1.60 11.20
CA ALA A 53 3.63 -2.62 11.84
C ALA A 53 5.11 -2.53 11.41
N ALA A 54 5.38 -2.16 10.15
CA ALA A 54 6.74 -1.94 9.64
C ALA A 54 7.33 -0.57 10.03
N GLY A 55 6.73 0.13 11.01
CA GLY A 55 7.16 1.45 11.48
C GLY A 55 6.94 2.57 10.46
N GLY A 56 5.96 2.38 9.57
CA GLY A 56 5.42 3.42 8.70
C GLY A 56 4.42 4.27 9.49
N GLY A 57 4.69 5.57 9.54
CA GLY A 57 3.83 6.55 10.21
C GLY A 57 3.08 7.39 9.20
N TYR A 58 2.07 8.09 9.71
CA TYR A 58 1.39 9.12 8.95
C TYR A 58 1.90 10.47 9.43
N ARG A 59 2.17 11.38 8.51
CA ARG A 59 2.43 12.79 8.85
C ARG A 59 1.08 13.48 8.90
N ASP A 60 0.82 14.26 9.94
CA ASP A 60 -0.34 15.15 10.02
C ASP A 60 -0.31 16.21 8.91
#